data_AF-A0A060CD93-F1
#
_entry.id   AF-A0A060CD93-F1
#
_cell.length_a   1.000
_cell.length_b   1.000
_cell.length_c   1.000
_cell.angle_alpha   90.00
_cell.angle_beta   90.00
_cell.angle_gamma   90.00
#
_symmetry.space_group_name_H-M   'P 1'
#
loop_
_entity.id
_entity.type
_entity.pdbx_description
1 polymer ?
#
loop_
_entity_poly.entity_id
_entity_poly.type
_entity_poly.pdbx_seq_one_letter_code
_entity_poly.pdbx_strand_id
1 'polypeptide(L)'
;MIAEARRYLGTNPTIRRTLWCGVFLDLVLRRTGHRGGGSLALGYAKYGKRVAGPQVGAIVVLTRKGGGHVGIVTGIDGNGNPVVISGNHNKRVAEAVYPRSRVVAYVVP
;
A
#
# COMPACT_ATOMS: atom_id res chain seq x y z
N MET A 1 -5.70 10.15 -1.13
CA MET A 1 -4.82 9.02 -1.51
C MET A 1 -5.45 8.02 -2.48
N ILE A 2 -6.57 7.35 -2.16
CA ILE A 2 -7.13 6.28 -3.03
C ILE A 2 -7.43 6.76 -4.45
N ALA A 3 -8.13 7.89 -4.60
CA ALA A 3 -8.46 8.45 -5.90
C ALA A 3 -7.21 8.69 -6.77
N GLU A 4 -6.15 9.25 -6.17
CA GLU A 4 -4.88 9.46 -6.86
C GLU A 4 -4.19 8.13 -7.23
N ALA A 5 -4.17 7.15 -6.32
CA ALA A 5 -3.61 5.83 -6.62
C ALA A 5 -4.34 5.14 -7.79
N ARG A 6 -5.67 5.30 -7.89
CA ARG A 6 -6.50 4.70 -8.94
C ARG A 6 -6.20 5.23 -10.34
N ARG A 7 -5.66 6.45 -10.46
CA ARG A 7 -5.23 7.02 -11.76
C ARG A 7 -4.12 6.20 -12.42
N TYR A 8 -3.43 5.38 -11.66
CA TYR A 8 -2.31 4.56 -12.12
C TYR A 8 -2.68 3.09 -12.34
N LEU A 9 -3.95 2.69 -12.16
CA LEU A 9 -4.38 1.29 -12.33
C LEU A 9 -3.91 0.72 -13.68
N GLY A 10 -3.36 -0.49 -13.65
CA GLY A 10 -2.84 -1.17 -14.83
C GLY A 10 -1.45 -0.70 -15.30
N THR A 11 -0.89 0.36 -14.72
CA THR A 11 0.39 0.94 -15.14
C THR A 11 1.53 0.66 -14.17
N ASN A 12 2.76 0.97 -14.57
CA ASN A 12 3.89 1.17 -13.67
C ASN A 12 4.36 2.62 -13.79
N PRO A 13 3.98 3.51 -12.86
CA PRO A 13 4.37 4.92 -12.91
C PRO A 13 5.82 5.16 -12.44
N THR A 14 6.62 4.10 -12.32
CA THR A 14 8.02 4.17 -11.88
C THR A 14 8.94 3.63 -12.97
N ILE A 15 10.21 4.01 -12.93
CA ILE A 15 11.24 3.43 -13.80
C ILE A 15 11.71 2.04 -13.34
N ARG A 16 11.17 1.50 -12.25
CA ARG A 16 11.67 0.29 -11.59
C ARG A 16 10.96 -0.96 -12.09
N ARG A 17 11.73 -2.04 -12.30
CA ARG A 17 11.19 -3.36 -12.68
C ARG A 17 10.71 -4.19 -11.48
N THR A 18 11.31 -4.00 -10.31
CA THR A 18 11.04 -4.76 -9.09
C THR A 18 11.02 -3.82 -7.86
N LEU A 19 10.51 -4.31 -6.74
CA LEU A 19 10.59 -3.65 -5.42
C LEU A 19 10.18 -2.17 -5.43
N TRP A 20 9.04 -1.86 -6.06
CA TRP A 20 8.58 -0.49 -6.22
C TRP A 20 7.23 -0.18 -5.55
N CYS A 21 6.68 -1.10 -4.74
CA CYS A 21 5.46 -0.83 -3.98
C CYS A 21 5.60 0.36 -3.03
N GLY A 22 6.70 0.46 -2.29
CA GLY A 22 6.99 1.61 -1.43
C GLY A 22 7.23 2.91 -2.22
N VAL A 23 7.92 2.83 -3.36
CA VAL A 23 8.13 3.99 -4.25
C VAL A 23 6.83 4.51 -4.81
N PHE A 24 5.91 3.62 -5.19
CA PHE A 24 4.57 4.01 -5.64
C PHE A 24 3.78 4.69 -4.52
N LEU A 25 3.77 4.12 -3.31
CA LEU A 25 3.09 4.75 -2.19
C LEU A 25 3.68 6.12 -1.85
N ASP A 26 5.01 6.26 -1.88
CA ASP A 26 5.70 7.54 -1.69
C ASP A 26 5.27 8.59 -2.71
N LEU A 27 5.13 8.20 -3.98
CA LEU A 27 4.59 9.04 -5.03
C LEU A 27 3.16 9.49 -4.74
N VAL A 28 2.27 8.56 -4.37
CA VAL A 28 0.86 8.87 -4.03
C VAL A 28 0.78 9.81 -2.82
N LEU A 29 1.57 9.58 -1.78
CA LEU A 29 1.62 10.43 -0.59
C LEU A 29 2.02 11.86 -0.94
N ARG A 30 3.11 12.04 -1.68
CA ARG A 30 3.56 13.37 -2.12
C ARG A 30 2.53 14.07 -3.00
N ARG A 31 1.89 13.36 -3.93
CA ARG A 31 0.84 13.92 -4.81
C ARG A 31 -0.41 14.36 -4.06
N THR A 32 -0.64 13.81 -2.88
CA THR A 32 -1.81 14.13 -2.05
C THR A 32 -1.46 15.02 -0.85
N GLY A 33 -0.29 15.66 -0.87
CA GLY A 33 0.13 16.65 0.13
C GLY A 33 0.70 16.06 1.42
N HIS A 34 0.89 14.74 1.50
CA HIS A 34 1.52 14.10 2.65
C HIS A 34 3.05 14.06 2.50
N ARG A 35 3.76 13.96 3.64
CA ARG A 35 5.21 13.76 3.65
C ARG A 35 5.57 12.43 2.96
N GLY A 36 6.65 12.38 2.20
CA GLY A 36 7.12 11.12 1.61
C GLY A 36 7.49 10.08 2.67
N GLY A 37 7.23 8.80 2.39
CA GLY A 37 7.54 7.67 3.27
C GLY A 37 8.74 6.82 2.82
N GLY A 38 9.31 7.12 1.64
CA GLY A 38 10.46 6.41 1.08
C GLY A 38 10.11 5.09 0.41
N SER A 39 11.12 4.27 0.08
CA SER A 39 10.95 3.09 -0.77
C SER A 39 10.74 1.77 -0.03
N LEU A 40 11.03 1.71 1.28
CA LEU A 40 10.99 0.46 2.05
C LEU A 40 9.57 0.17 2.54
N ALA A 41 8.94 -0.89 2.00
CA ALA A 41 7.58 -1.28 2.37
C ALA A 41 7.38 -1.45 3.88
N LEU A 42 8.29 -2.13 4.58
CA LEU A 42 8.19 -2.33 6.03
C LEU A 42 8.43 -1.06 6.83
N GLY A 43 9.12 -0.06 6.27
CA GLY A 43 9.35 1.24 6.90
C GLY A 43 8.04 2.00 7.17
N TYR A 44 7.02 1.77 6.33
CA TYR A 44 5.71 2.39 6.48
C TYR A 44 4.98 2.00 7.76
N ALA A 45 5.41 0.95 8.47
CA ALA A 45 4.82 0.56 9.76
C ALA A 45 5.06 1.58 10.88
N LYS A 46 5.92 2.58 10.63
CA LYS A 46 6.24 3.72 11.51
C LYS A 46 5.89 5.07 10.88
N TYR A 47 5.21 5.09 9.74
CA TYR A 47 4.99 6.32 8.96
C TYR A 47 4.03 7.31 9.65
N GLY A 48 3.02 6.79 10.35
CA GLY A 48 1.99 7.58 11.02
C GLY A 48 1.39 6.82 12.20
N LYS A 49 0.14 7.12 12.54
CA LYS A 49 -0.54 6.51 13.70
C LYS A 49 -1.02 5.10 13.37
N ARG A 50 -0.67 4.13 14.21
CA ARG A 50 -1.17 2.75 14.07
C ARG A 50 -2.64 2.66 14.47
N VAL A 51 -3.39 1.84 13.73
CA VAL A 51 -4.79 1.53 14.01
C VAL A 51 -4.99 0.02 14.14
N ALA A 52 -6.00 -0.40 14.90
CA ALA A 52 -6.20 -1.79 15.29
C ALA A 52 -6.71 -2.71 14.16
N GLY A 53 -7.28 -2.14 13.10
CA GLY A 53 -7.91 -2.92 12.03
C GLY A 53 -7.88 -2.21 10.68
N PRO A 54 -8.31 -2.90 9.61
CA PRO A 54 -8.38 -2.31 8.29
C PRO A 54 -9.40 -1.16 8.30
N GLN A 55 -8.99 -0.04 7.73
CA GLN A 55 -9.84 1.15 7.55
C GLN A 55 -9.60 1.65 6.13
N VAL A 56 -10.65 2.00 5.40
CA VAL A 56 -10.53 2.58 4.06
C VAL A 56 -9.67 3.85 4.15
N GLY A 57 -8.63 3.92 3.31
CA GLY A 57 -7.66 5.01 3.30
C GLY A 57 -6.43 4.79 4.17
N ALA A 58 -6.43 3.80 5.07
CA ALA A 58 -5.24 3.46 5.82
C ALA A 58 -4.15 2.85 4.91
N ILE A 59 -2.90 3.13 5.22
CA ILE A 59 -1.76 2.39 4.70
C ILE A 59 -1.75 1.02 5.36
N VAL A 60 -1.66 -0.04 4.57
CA VAL A 60 -1.44 -1.40 5.07
C VAL A 60 -0.03 -1.85 4.73
N VAL A 61 0.67 -2.34 5.75
CA VAL A 61 1.99 -2.94 5.63
C VAL A 61 1.83 -4.44 5.74
N LEU A 62 2.37 -5.16 4.77
CA LEU A 62 2.21 -6.59 4.60
C LEU A 62 3.59 -7.27 4.59
N THR A 63 3.64 -8.51 5.06
CA THR A 63 4.79 -9.41 4.86
C THR A 63 4.60 -10.31 3.63
N ARG A 64 5.71 -10.79 3.08
CA ARG A 64 5.77 -11.84 2.05
C ARG A 64 7.12 -12.57 2.12
N LYS A 65 7.23 -13.73 1.49
CA LYS A 65 8.52 -14.41 1.33
C LYS A 65 9.50 -13.46 0.63
N GLY A 66 10.63 -13.18 1.27
CA GLY A 66 11.68 -12.30 0.75
C GLY A 66 11.43 -10.79 0.92
N GLY A 67 10.49 -10.35 1.75
CA GLY A 67 10.40 -8.93 2.16
C GLY A 67 9.01 -8.43 2.51
N GLY A 68 8.81 -7.11 2.40
CA GLY A 68 7.52 -6.47 2.64
C GLY A 68 6.71 -6.21 1.37
N HIS A 69 5.45 -5.81 1.59
CA HIS A 69 4.58 -5.19 0.61
C HIS A 69 3.80 -4.05 1.29
N VAL A 70 3.36 -3.05 0.53
CA VAL A 70 2.66 -1.90 1.08
C VAL A 70 1.65 -1.36 0.07
N GLY A 71 0.53 -0.85 0.56
CA GLY A 71 -0.50 -0.22 -0.25
C GLY A 71 -1.50 0.54 0.61
N ILE A 72 -2.59 0.99 -0.01
CA ILE A 72 -3.68 1.69 0.65
C ILE A 72 -4.91 0.79 0.65
N VAL A 73 -5.58 0.68 1.79
CA VAL A 73 -6.82 -0.09 1.92
C VAL A 73 -7.93 0.65 1.15
N THR A 74 -8.53 -0.01 0.16
CA THR A 74 -9.67 0.50 -0.63
C THR A 74 -11.01 -0.09 -0.17
N GLY A 75 -10.99 -1.16 0.62
CA GLY A 75 -12.17 -1.84 1.12
C GLY A 75 -11.81 -2.99 2.06
N ILE A 76 -12.83 -3.71 2.51
CA ILE A 76 -12.72 -4.90 3.35
C ILE A 76 -13.66 -5.94 2.75
N ASP A 77 -13.18 -7.16 2.50
CA ASP A 77 -14.02 -8.25 1.97
C ASP A 77 -14.95 -8.83 3.04
N GLY A 78 -15.85 -9.74 2.64
CA GLY A 78 -16.79 -10.40 3.57
C GLY A 78 -16.14 -11.25 4.65
N ASN A 79 -14.85 -11.58 4.51
CA ASN A 79 -14.06 -12.34 5.48
C ASN A 79 -13.20 -11.44 6.38
N GLY A 80 -13.34 -10.12 6.26
CA GLY A 80 -12.58 -9.14 7.03
C GLY A 80 -11.14 -8.92 6.54
N ASN A 81 -10.80 -9.37 5.32
CA ASN A 81 -9.51 -9.13 4.69
C ASN A 81 -9.47 -7.76 4.01
N PRO A 82 -8.36 -7.02 4.08
CA PRO A 82 -8.22 -5.76 3.36
C PRO A 82 -8.18 -5.97 1.84
N VAL A 83 -8.96 -5.17 1.12
CA VAL A 83 -8.80 -4.89 -0.31
C VAL A 83 -7.80 -3.76 -0.43
N VAL A 84 -6.73 -3.94 -1.21
CA VAL A 84 -5.57 -3.04 -1.20
C VAL A 84 -5.20 -2.61 -2.60
N ILE A 85 -5.14 -1.29 -2.84
CA ILE A 85 -4.47 -0.73 -4.01
C ILE A 85 -2.96 -0.61 -3.73
N SER A 86 -2.14 -1.20 -4.58
CA SER A 86 -0.69 -1.20 -4.41
C SER A 86 0.05 -1.26 -5.74
N GLY A 87 1.26 -0.69 -5.76
CA GLY A 87 2.20 -0.83 -6.86
C GLY A 87 2.90 -2.17 -6.83
N ASN A 88 3.49 -2.59 -7.95
CA ASN A 88 4.22 -3.84 -8.11
C ASN A 88 3.41 -5.11 -7.80
N HIS A 89 2.08 -5.05 -7.90
CA HIS A 89 1.24 -6.25 -7.92
C HIS A 89 1.26 -6.78 -9.37
N ASN A 90 1.86 -7.95 -9.63
CA ASN A 90 2.05 -8.47 -10.99
C ASN A 90 2.59 -7.41 -11.99
N LYS A 91 3.64 -6.69 -11.57
CA LYS A 91 4.33 -5.63 -12.33
C LYS A 91 3.47 -4.41 -12.70
N ARG A 92 2.34 -4.20 -12.02
CA ARG A 92 1.48 -3.02 -12.23
C ARG A 92 0.89 -2.51 -10.90
N VAL A 93 0.21 -1.38 -10.97
CA VAL A 93 -0.70 -0.95 -9.91
C VAL A 93 -2.01 -1.72 -10.07
N ALA A 94 -2.46 -2.37 -9.01
CA ALA A 94 -3.70 -3.11 -8.99
C ALA A 94 -4.35 -3.09 -7.61
N GLU A 95 -5.66 -3.39 -7.59
CA GLU A 95 -6.40 -3.70 -6.38
C GLU A 95 -6.46 -5.23 -6.20
N ALA A 96 -6.11 -5.69 -4.99
CA ALA A 96 -6.16 -7.11 -4.65
C ALA A 96 -6.49 -7.31 -3.18
N VAL A 97 -7.14 -8.44 -2.87
CA VAL A 97 -7.40 -8.87 -1.50
C VAL A 97 -6.15 -9.53 -0.92
N TYR A 98 -5.81 -9.20 0.33
CA TYR A 98 -4.70 -9.82 1.05
C TYR A 98 -5.17 -10.43 2.37
N PRO A 99 -4.76 -11.65 2.72
CA PRO A 99 -5.16 -12.28 3.97
C PRO A 99 -4.63 -11.50 5.17
N ARG A 100 -5.45 -11.37 6.23
CA ARG A 100 -5.06 -10.69 7.48
C ARG A 100 -3.78 -11.24 8.11
N SER A 101 -3.49 -12.53 7.93
CA SER A 101 -2.27 -13.18 8.42
C SER A 101 -0.98 -12.57 7.86
N ARG A 102 -1.07 -11.84 6.73
CA ARG A 102 0.08 -11.13 6.16
C ARG A 102 0.24 -9.71 6.70
N VAL A 103 -0.71 -9.20 7.48
CA VAL A 103 -0.69 -7.82 7.95
C VAL A 103 0.31 -7.66 9.07
N VAL A 104 1.22 -6.71 8.89
CA VAL A 104 2.18 -6.25 9.89
C VAL A 104 1.61 -5.06 10.65
N ALA A 105 1.01 -4.11 9.94
CA ALA A 105 0.41 -2.91 10.53
C ALA A 105 -0.62 -2.27 9.60
N TYR A 106 -1.60 -1.60 10.20
CA TYR A 106 -2.40 -0.55 9.56
C TYR A 106 -1.97 0.80 10.13
N VAL A 107 -1.76 1.78 9.26
CA VAL A 107 -1.20 3.09 9.60
C VAL A 107 -2.01 4.17 8.90
N VAL A 108 -2.45 5.17 9.64
CA VAL A 108 -3.05 6.39 9.06
C VAL A 108 -1.97 7.49 9.01
N PRO A 109 -1.76 8.14 7.84
CA PRO A 109 -0.88 9.30 7.68
C PRO A 109 -1.18 10.44 8.64
#